data_AF-A0A7X8U9H2-F1
#
_entry.id   AF-A0A7X8U9H2-F1
#
_cell.length_a   1.000
_cell.length_b   1.000
_cell.length_c   1.000
_cell.angle_alpha   90.00
_cell.angle_beta   90.00
_cell.angle_gamma   90.00
#
_symmetry.space_group_name_H-M   'P 1'
#
loop_
_entity.id
_entity.type
_entity.pdbx_description
1 polymer ?
#
loop_
_entity_poly.entity_id
_entity_poly.type
_entity_poly.pdbx_seq_one_letter_code
_entity_poly.pdbx_strand_id
1 'polypeptide(L)'
;MAIKKVGLLGAGTMGQGIAWALAASGLEVILYDIKQEFCNKAVASIGKGLAKLEEKGKAPAGTQEAVVSKIKPTGNFDDLAASDFVIECVFENMDVKKDVYTRLDAL
;
A
#
# COMPACT_ATOMS: atom_id res chain seq x y z
N MET A 1 -17.00 13.92 -1.67
CA MET A 1 -16.73 12.67 -0.92
C MET A 1 -15.39 12.80 -0.22
N ALA A 2 -15.24 12.22 0.98
CA ALA A 2 -13.95 12.17 1.67
C ALA A 2 -13.33 10.79 1.45
N ILE A 3 -12.08 10.76 0.96
CA ILE A 3 -11.31 9.51 0.78
C ILE A 3 -10.85 9.04 2.15
N LYS A 4 -11.17 7.79 2.52
CA LYS A 4 -10.73 7.15 3.77
C LYS A 4 -9.86 5.93 3.51
N LYS A 5 -10.17 5.17 2.46
CA LYS A 5 -9.47 3.94 2.09
C LYS A 5 -8.95 4.01 0.67
N VAL A 6 -7.66 3.74 0.49
CA VAL A 6 -6.98 3.75 -0.80
C VAL A 6 -6.52 2.35 -1.17
N GLY A 7 -6.92 1.89 -2.34
CA GLY A 7 -6.37 0.69 -2.97
C GLY A 7 -5.08 1.04 -3.69
N LEU A 8 -4.01 0.32 -3.41
CA LEU A 8 -2.71 0.53 -4.04
C LEU A 8 -2.26 -0.75 -4.72
N LEU A 9 -2.16 -0.72 -6.05
CA LEU A 9 -1.70 -1.87 -6.83
C LEU A 9 -0.19 -1.78 -7.06
N GLY A 10 0.52 -2.80 -6.60
CA GLY A 10 1.97 -2.90 -6.68
C GLY A 10 2.63 -2.64 -5.32
N ALA A 11 3.36 -3.63 -4.82
CA ALA A 11 4.12 -3.59 -3.56
C ALA A 11 5.63 -3.40 -3.78
N GLY A 12 6.03 -2.97 -4.97
CA GLY A 12 7.40 -2.60 -5.31
C GLY A 12 7.89 -1.33 -4.61
N THR A 13 9.05 -0.81 -5.02
CA THR A 13 9.68 0.35 -4.37
C THR A 13 8.78 1.59 -4.33
N MET A 14 8.10 1.92 -5.45
CA MET A 14 7.17 3.06 -5.49
C MET A 14 5.95 2.80 -4.61
N GLY A 15 5.36 1.60 -4.69
CA GLY A 15 4.23 1.19 -3.86
C GLY A 15 4.52 1.28 -2.38
N GLN A 16 5.72 0.90 -1.93
CA GLN A 16 6.13 1.06 -0.53
C GLN A 16 6.15 2.52 -0.08
N GLY A 17 6.72 3.41 -0.89
CA GLY A 17 6.76 4.84 -0.57
C GLY A 17 5.37 5.48 -0.52
N ILE A 18 4.51 5.13 -1.46
CA ILE A 18 3.13 5.64 -1.52
C ILE A 18 2.30 5.07 -0.36
N ALA A 19 2.38 3.77 -0.09
CA ALA A 19 1.69 3.14 1.03
C ALA A 19 2.07 3.80 2.35
N TRP A 20 3.37 4.04 2.56
CA TRP A 20 3.84 4.75 3.75
C TRP A 20 3.28 6.16 3.82
N ALA A 21 3.38 6.96 2.76
CA ALA A 21 2.91 8.34 2.75
C ALA A 21 1.41 8.45 3.06
N LEU A 22 0.59 7.58 2.48
CA LEU A 22 -0.86 7.52 2.73
C LEU A 22 -1.20 7.05 4.14
N ALA A 23 -0.56 5.98 4.60
CA ALA A 23 -0.80 5.46 5.94
C ALA A 23 -0.37 6.48 7.03
N ALA A 24 0.75 7.19 6.81
CA ALA A 24 1.22 8.24 7.70
C ALA A 24 0.31 9.48 7.71
N SER A 25 -0.47 9.71 6.65
CA SER A 25 -1.50 10.76 6.63
C SER A 25 -2.83 10.31 7.26
N GLY A 26 -2.91 9.07 7.75
CA GLY A 26 -4.05 8.53 8.49
C GLY A 26 -5.04 7.73 7.64
N LEU A 27 -4.80 7.60 6.34
CA LEU A 27 -5.63 6.82 5.41
C LEU A 27 -5.40 5.32 5.59
N GLU A 28 -6.45 4.53 5.38
CA GLU A 28 -6.33 3.07 5.29
C GLU A 28 -5.82 2.71 3.88
N VAL A 29 -4.86 1.79 3.79
CA VAL A 29 -4.26 1.36 2.53
C VAL A 29 -4.50 -0.13 2.33
N ILE A 30 -5.18 -0.51 1.26
CA ILE A 30 -5.20 -1.90 0.77
C ILE A 30 -4.04 -2.04 -0.20
N LEU A 31 -2.95 -2.68 0.25
CA LEU A 31 -1.77 -2.89 -0.58
C LEU A 31 -1.89 -4.25 -1.29
N TYR A 32 -2.20 -4.20 -2.58
CA TYR A 32 -2.33 -5.39 -3.42
C TYR A 32 -1.08 -5.63 -4.27
N ASP A 33 -0.73 -6.89 -4.45
CA ASP A 33 0.22 -7.37 -5.46
C ASP A 33 -0.19 -8.80 -5.85
N ILE A 34 0.36 -9.32 -6.96
CA ILE A 34 0.02 -10.63 -7.51
C ILE A 34 0.28 -11.80 -6.54
N LYS A 35 1.06 -11.57 -5.49
CA LYS A 35 1.30 -12.54 -4.41
C LYS A 35 1.30 -11.85 -3.05
N GLN A 36 0.63 -12.46 -2.08
CA GLN A 36 0.60 -12.01 -0.68
C GLN A 36 2.01 -11.77 -0.10
N GLU A 37 3.00 -12.58 -0.51
CA GLU A 37 4.37 -12.44 -0.03
C GLU A 37 5.02 -11.10 -0.38
N PHE A 38 4.69 -10.51 -1.53
CA PHE A 38 5.25 -9.22 -1.95
C PHE A 38 4.70 -8.09 -1.08
N CYS A 39 3.39 -8.10 -0.80
CA CYS A 39 2.75 -7.15 0.10
C CYS A 39 3.31 -7.28 1.52
N ASN A 40 3.47 -8.50 2.03
CA ASN A 40 4.03 -8.74 3.36
C ASN A 40 5.48 -8.23 3.46
N LYS A 41 6.31 -8.47 2.43
CA LYS A 41 7.69 -7.96 2.35
C LYS A 41 7.72 -6.42 2.32
N ALA A 42 6.81 -5.80 1.59
CA ALA A 42 6.67 -4.34 1.53
C ALA A 42 6.32 -3.75 2.90
N VAL A 43 5.29 -4.27 3.57
CA VAL A 43 4.88 -3.82 4.90
C VAL A 43 6.01 -4.01 5.93
N ALA A 44 6.71 -5.14 5.89
CA ALA A 44 7.86 -5.38 6.75
C ALA A 44 9.01 -4.39 6.50
N SER A 45 9.23 -4.00 5.24
CA SER A 45 10.28 -3.04 4.86
C SER A 45 9.95 -1.62 5.33
N ILE A 46 8.69 -1.20 5.20
CA ILE A 46 8.17 0.07 5.74
C ILE A 46 8.35 0.09 7.28
N GLY A 47 7.93 -0.98 7.95
CA GLY A 47 8.05 -1.10 9.41
C GLY A 47 9.51 -0.98 9.89
N LYS A 48 10.44 -1.69 9.24
CA LYS A 48 11.88 -1.59 9.55
C LYS A 48 12.44 -0.19 9.33
N GLY A 49 12.02 0.49 8.26
CA GLY A 49 12.43 1.86 7.97
C GLY A 49 11.98 2.84 9.06
N LEU A 50 10.73 2.72 9.50
CA LEU A 50 10.15 3.54 10.56
C LEU A 50 10.78 3.27 11.92
N ALA A 51 10.96 2.01 12.31
CA ALA A 51 11.65 1.66 13.55
C ALA A 51 13.05 2.28 13.62
N LYS A 52 13.80 2.26 12.52
CA LYS A 52 15.12 2.90 12.42
C LYS A 52 15.06 4.43 12.54
N LEU A 53 13.95 5.07 12.15
CA LEU A 53 13.76 6.50 12.36
C LEU A 53 13.45 6.82 13.83
N GLU A 54 12.65 5.97 14.49
CA GLU A 54 12.37 6.07 15.93
C GLU A 54 13.65 5.92 16.76
N GLU A 55 14.46 4.89 16.49
CA GLU A 55 15.75 4.66 17.15
C GLU A 55 16.70 5.86 17.01
N LYS A 56 16.62 6.58 15.89
CA LYS A 56 17.43 7.78 15.62
C LYS A 56 16.83 9.06 16.19
N GLY A 57 15.70 8.99 16.89
CA GLY A 57 14.95 10.15 17.39
C GLY A 57 14.40 11.04 16.27
N LYS A 58 14.25 10.51 15.05
CA LYS A 58 13.72 11.23 13.87
C LYS A 58 12.21 11.03 13.69
N ALA A 59 11.61 10.15 14.47
CA ALA A 59 10.18 9.92 14.54
C ALA A 59 9.76 9.68 16.01
N PRO A 60 8.55 10.08 16.42
CA PRO A 60 8.00 9.73 17.73
C PRO A 60 7.89 8.21 17.92
N ALA A 61 8.07 7.72 19.14
CA ALA A 61 7.83 6.32 19.46
C ALA A 61 6.38 5.90 19.13
N GLY A 62 6.22 4.74 18.50
CA GLY A 62 4.90 4.23 18.08
C GLY A 62 4.45 4.68 16.69
N THR A 63 5.25 5.49 15.98
CA THR A 63 5.01 5.85 14.58
C THR A 63 4.98 4.60 13.69
N GLN A 64 5.88 3.65 13.93
CA GLN A 64 5.95 2.40 13.17
C GLN A 64 4.64 1.61 13.25
N GLU A 65 4.12 1.43 14.46
CA GLU A 65 2.87 0.71 14.71
C GLU A 65 1.67 1.48 14.12
N ALA A 66 1.61 2.79 14.34
CA ALA A 66 0.55 3.65 13.84
C ALA A 66 0.45 3.62 12.30
N VAL A 67 1.57 3.60 11.60
CA VAL A 67 1.59 3.50 10.12
C VAL A 67 1.28 2.08 9.66
N VAL A 68 1.95 1.07 10.20
CA VAL A 68 1.81 -0.31 9.70
C VAL A 68 0.39 -0.84 9.94
N SER A 69 -0.25 -0.49 11.05
CA SER A 69 -1.64 -0.87 11.34
C SER A 69 -2.67 -0.33 10.33
N LYS A 70 -2.31 0.69 9.55
CA LYS A 70 -3.15 1.26 8.49
C LYS A 70 -3.03 0.55 7.15
N ILE A 71 -2.05 -0.36 7.00
CA ILE A 71 -1.79 -1.04 5.73
C ILE A 71 -2.29 -2.49 5.82
N LYS A 72 -3.30 -2.82 5.01
CA LYS A 72 -3.79 -4.20 4.81
C LYS A 72 -3.08 -4.80 3.58
N PRO A 73 -2.07 -5.66 3.76
CA PRO A 73 -1.46 -6.37 2.63
C PRO A 73 -2.39 -7.47 2.13
N THR A 74 -2.60 -7.57 0.82
CA THR A 74 -3.44 -8.60 0.22
C THR A 74 -2.88 -9.13 -1.11
N GLY A 75 -3.03 -10.43 -1.34
CA GLY A 75 -2.87 -11.06 -2.66
C GLY A 75 -4.20 -11.31 -3.37
N ASN A 76 -5.32 -10.89 -2.77
CA ASN A 76 -6.65 -11.00 -3.36
C ASN A 76 -7.04 -9.68 -4.02
N PHE A 77 -7.34 -9.72 -5.31
CA PHE A 77 -7.70 -8.52 -6.09
C PHE A 77 -9.05 -7.95 -5.67
N ASP A 78 -10.00 -8.80 -5.29
CA ASP A 78 -11.36 -8.39 -4.94
C ASP A 78 -11.43 -7.55 -3.66
N ASP A 79 -10.39 -7.61 -2.81
CA ASP A 79 -10.28 -6.74 -1.65
C ASP A 79 -10.24 -5.25 -2.04
N LEU A 80 -9.80 -4.91 -3.26
CA LEU A 80 -9.72 -3.53 -3.75
C LEU A 80 -11.11 -2.88 -3.91
N ALA A 81 -12.19 -3.66 -4.06
CA ALA A 81 -13.56 -3.15 -4.15
C ALA A 81 -14.00 -2.33 -2.92
N ALA A 82 -13.33 -2.49 -1.79
CA ALA A 82 -13.59 -1.71 -0.58
C ALA A 82 -12.95 -0.31 -0.58
N SER A 83 -12.21 0.07 -1.62
CA SER A 83 -11.45 1.33 -1.69
C SER A 83 -12.31 2.49 -2.20
N ASP A 84 -12.11 3.69 -1.65
CA ASP A 84 -12.73 4.92 -2.17
C ASP A 84 -11.96 5.49 -3.38
N PHE A 85 -10.66 5.18 -3.46
CA PHE A 85 -9.76 5.63 -4.50
C PHE A 85 -8.70 4.58 -4.76
N VAL A 86 -8.24 4.46 -6.01
CA VAL A 86 -7.25 3.45 -6.41
C VAL A 86 -6.05 4.14 -7.06
N ILE A 87 -4.85 3.75 -6.65
CA ILE A 87 -3.58 4.15 -7.24
C ILE A 87 -2.92 2.91 -7.85
N GLU A 88 -2.65 2.97 -9.14
CA GLU A 88 -1.92 1.93 -9.86
C GLU A 88 -0.42 2.26 -9.90
N CYS A 89 0.41 1.31 -9.48
CA CYS A 89 1.87 1.38 -9.45
C CYS A 89 2.48 0.02 -9.85
N VAL A 90 1.88 -0.64 -10.85
CA VAL A 90 2.38 -1.89 -11.41
C VAL A 90 3.50 -1.64 -12.42
N PHE A 91 4.06 -2.73 -12.94
CA PHE A 91 5.16 -2.66 -13.91
C PHE A 91 4.80 -1.81 -15.13
N GLU A 92 5.76 -1.02 -15.63
CA GLU A 92 5.58 -0.09 -16.73
C GLU A 92 5.50 -0.83 -18.08
N ASN A 93 4.38 -1.52 -18.27
CA ASN A 93 4.04 -2.23 -19.49
C ASN A 93 2.56 -1.98 -19.82
N MET A 94 2.30 -1.61 -21.07
CA MET A 94 0.95 -1.21 -21.51
C MET A 94 -0.07 -2.33 -21.40
N ASP A 95 0.30 -3.57 -21.71
CA ASP A 95 -0.63 -4.71 -21.66
C ASP A 95 -0.96 -5.05 -20.20
N VAL A 96 0.04 -4.99 -19.32
CA VAL A 96 -0.16 -5.18 -17.87
C VAL A 96 -1.08 -4.11 -17.30
N LYS A 97 -0.86 -2.84 -17.64
CA LYS A 97 -1.73 -1.75 -17.16
C LYS A 97 -3.16 -1.93 -17.68
N LYS A 98 -3.35 -2.22 -18.97
CA LYS A 98 -4.69 -2.46 -19.54
C LYS A 98 -5.43 -3.60 -18.84
N ASP A 99 -4.76 -4.72 -18.59
CA ASP A 99 -5.33 -5.85 -17.84
C ASP A 99 -5.79 -5.41 -16.45
N VAL A 100 -4.92 -4.71 -15.72
CA VAL A 100 -5.24 -4.20 -14.38
C VAL A 100 -6.45 -3.27 -14.39
N TYR A 101 -6.49 -2.29 -15.30
CA TYR A 101 -7.63 -1.37 -15.40
C TYR A 101 -8.92 -2.11 -15.79
N THR A 102 -8.85 -3.08 -16.71
CA THR A 102 -10.02 -3.90 -17.08
C THR A 102 -10.57 -4.67 -15.88
N ARG A 103 -9.69 -5.21 -15.04
CA ARG A 103 -10.09 -5.91 -13.82
C ARG A 103 -10.66 -4.95 -12.78
N LEU A 104 -10.10 -3.75 -12.64
CA LEU A 104 -10.61 -2.70 -11.74
C LEU A 104 -12.01 -2.23 -12.15
N ASP A 105 -12.27 -2.06 -13.45
CA ASP A 105 -13.60 -1.66 -13.96
C ASP A 105 -14.69 -2.72 -13.69
N ALA A 106 -14.29 -3.96 -13.40
CA ALA A 106 -15.20 -5.06 -13.09
C ALA A 106 -15.44 -5.27 -11.58
N LEU A 107 -14.83 -4.45 -10.71
CA LEU A 107 -14.99 -4.52 -9.25
C LEU A 107 -16.25 -3.79 -8.74
#